data_AF-A0A5C8QM18-F1
#
_entry.id   AF-A0A5C8QM18-F1
#
_cell.length_a   1.000
_cell.length_b   1.000
_cell.length_c   1.000
_cell.angle_alpha   90.00
_cell.angle_beta   90.00
_cell.angle_gamma   90.00
#
_symmetry.space_group_name_H-M   'P 1'
#
loop_
_entity.id
_entity.type
_entity.pdbx_description
1 polymer ?
#
loop_
_entity_poly.entity_id
_entity_poly.type
_entity_poly.pdbx_seq_one_letter_code
_entity_poly.pdbx_strand_id
1 'polypeptide(L)'
;MARLRFPQLAVSCSWCHAPAGDLCTNPSTRRPRGDDTHHARYLHWVISTSTCPDCAAAPNSPCMTTAPALRTTLPIPHPSRETAAADTYAAQHAHNQQLQIAITPDGAR
;
A
#
# COMPACT_ATOMS: atom_id res chain seq x y z
N MET A 1 -0.07 -17.69 6.55
CA MET A 1 -0.54 -16.34 6.17
C MET A 1 -0.52 -16.24 4.65
N ALA A 2 -1.65 -15.95 4.00
CA ALA A 2 -1.69 -15.81 2.55
C ALA A 2 -0.80 -14.63 2.12
N ARG A 3 0.15 -14.86 1.22
CA ARG A 3 0.88 -13.76 0.57
C ARG A 3 -0.16 -12.92 -0.16
N LEU A 4 -0.41 -11.71 0.32
CA LEU A 4 -1.27 -10.77 -0.40
C LEU A 4 -0.65 -10.57 -1.78
N ARG A 5 -1.43 -10.90 -2.83
CA ARG A 5 -1.00 -10.82 -4.23
C ARG A 5 -0.52 -9.40 -4.59
N PHE A 6 -1.12 -8.41 -3.93
CA PHE A 6 -0.78 -6.99 -4.02
C PHE A 6 -0.74 -6.37 -2.62
N PRO A 7 0.21 -5.47 -2.32
CA PRO A 7 0.32 -4.85 -1.00
C PRO A 7 -0.96 -4.09 -0.59
N GLN A 8 -1.62 -3.45 -1.56
CA GLN A 8 -2.81 -2.65 -1.32
C GLN A 8 -4.07 -3.44 -0.95
N LEU A 9 -4.02 -4.78 -0.91
CA LEU A 9 -5.07 -5.59 -0.29
C LEU A 9 -5.10 -5.46 1.25
N ALA A 10 -4.06 -4.90 1.87
CA ALA A 10 -4.01 -4.67 3.32
C ALA A 10 -5.04 -3.62 3.82
N VAL A 11 -5.61 -2.81 2.92
CA VAL A 11 -6.60 -1.78 3.25
C VAL A 11 -7.90 -1.99 2.49
N SER A 12 -9.00 -1.40 2.93
CA SER A 12 -10.25 -1.38 2.17
C SER A 12 -10.16 -0.45 0.95
N CYS A 13 -10.87 -0.79 -0.12
CA CYS A 13 -11.03 0.11 -1.26
C CYS A 13 -12.06 1.19 -0.93
N SER A 14 -11.68 2.46 -0.95
CA SER A 14 -12.60 3.58 -0.70
C SER A 14 -13.64 3.79 -1.81
N TRP A 15 -13.39 3.28 -3.01
CA TRP A 15 -14.26 3.49 -4.17
C TRP A 15 -15.30 2.39 -4.38
N CYS A 16 -14.89 1.11 -4.35
CA CYS A 16 -15.83 -0.02 -4.49
C CYS A 16 -16.20 -0.68 -3.15
N HIS A 17 -15.69 -0.15 -2.03
CA HIS A 17 -15.92 -0.64 -0.67
C HIS A 17 -15.49 -2.10 -0.41
N ALA A 18 -14.68 -2.70 -1.29
CA ALA A 18 -14.12 -4.03 -1.08
C ALA A 18 -13.31 -4.05 0.25
N PRO A 19 -13.61 -4.98 1.17
CA PRO A 19 -12.88 -5.13 2.44
C PRO A 19 -11.39 -5.43 2.23
N ALA A 20 -10.58 -5.19 3.27
CA ALA A 20 -9.18 -5.64 3.29
C ALA A 20 -9.12 -7.17 3.08
N GLY A 21 -8.20 -7.63 2.25
CA GLY A 21 -8.07 -9.03 1.83
C GLY A 21 -8.88 -9.41 0.59
N ASP A 22 -10.02 -8.75 0.33
CA ASP A 22 -10.90 -9.09 -0.78
C ASP A 22 -10.48 -8.41 -2.10
N LEU A 23 -10.72 -9.07 -3.22
CA LEU A 23 -10.48 -8.48 -4.54
C LEU A 23 -11.46 -7.33 -4.80
N CYS A 24 -10.96 -6.31 -5.49
CA CYS A 24 -11.82 -5.29 -6.10
C CYS A 24 -12.71 -5.92 -7.18
N THR A 25 -13.90 -5.37 -7.41
CA THR A 25 -14.80 -5.80 -8.49
C THR A 25 -14.92 -4.73 -9.57
N ASN A 26 -14.95 -5.14 -10.83
CA ASN A 26 -15.21 -4.23 -11.94
C ASN A 26 -16.71 -3.85 -11.95
N PRO A 27 -17.08 -2.55 -11.93
CA PRO A 27 -18.48 -2.15 -11.88
C PRO A 27 -19.29 -2.61 -13.11
N SER A 28 -18.66 -2.64 -14.30
CA SER A 28 -19.35 -2.93 -15.56
C SER A 28 -19.64 -4.41 -15.72
N THR A 29 -18.77 -5.29 -15.20
CA THR A 29 -18.89 -6.74 -15.37
C THR A 29 -19.22 -7.48 -14.08
N ARG A 30 -19.16 -6.81 -12.92
CA ARG A 30 -19.20 -7.35 -11.56
C ARG A 30 -18.18 -8.46 -11.29
N ARG A 31 -17.18 -8.63 -12.16
CA ARG A 31 -16.14 -9.66 -11.99
C ARG A 31 -15.02 -9.18 -11.07
N PRO A 32 -14.40 -10.08 -10.29
CA PRO A 32 -13.21 -9.76 -9.52
C PRO A 32 -12.05 -9.31 -10.41
N ARG A 33 -11.26 -8.34 -9.94
CA ARG A 33 -10.00 -7.91 -10.53
C ARG A 33 -8.90 -8.81 -10.00
N GLY A 34 -8.50 -9.80 -10.82
CA GLY A 34 -7.53 -10.81 -10.42
C GLY A 34 -6.08 -10.33 -10.45
N ASP A 35 -5.79 -9.33 -11.28
CA ASP A 35 -4.42 -8.92 -11.63
C ASP A 35 -4.06 -7.52 -11.10
N ASP A 36 -5.04 -6.78 -10.57
CA ASP A 36 -4.84 -5.46 -10.01
C ASP A 36 -5.92 -5.09 -8.97
N THR A 37 -5.87 -3.84 -8.49
CA THR A 37 -6.91 -3.23 -7.66
C THR A 37 -7.25 -1.85 -8.21
N HIS A 38 -8.37 -1.26 -7.78
CA HIS A 38 -8.63 0.14 -8.13
C HIS A 38 -7.52 1.08 -7.64
N HIS A 39 -7.20 2.08 -8.46
CA HIS A 39 -6.20 3.10 -8.13
C HIS A 39 -6.51 3.80 -6.79
N ALA A 40 -7.79 4.05 -6.49
CA ALA A 40 -8.20 4.60 -5.19
C ALA A 40 -7.75 3.75 -3.99
N ARG A 41 -7.75 2.41 -4.11
CA ARG A 41 -7.24 1.51 -3.06
C ARG A 41 -5.73 1.61 -2.95
N TYR A 42 -5.04 1.64 -4.08
CA TYR A 42 -3.59 1.81 -4.13
C TYR A 42 -3.16 3.14 -3.45
N LEU A 43 -3.82 4.25 -3.78
CA LEU A 43 -3.54 5.55 -3.13
C LEU A 43 -3.82 5.52 -1.63
N HIS A 44 -4.92 4.88 -1.20
CA HIS A 44 -5.22 4.71 0.21
C HIS A 44 -4.12 3.93 0.93
N TRP A 45 -3.64 2.85 0.33
CA TRP A 45 -2.53 2.07 0.87
C TRP A 45 -1.22 2.86 0.95
N VAL A 46 -0.89 3.66 -0.07
CA VAL A 46 0.28 4.56 -0.05
C VAL A 46 0.19 5.53 1.14
N ILE A 47 -0.97 6.17 1.31
CA ILE A 47 -1.20 7.14 2.39
C ILE A 47 -1.14 6.46 3.77
N SER A 48 -1.63 5.24 3.93
CA SER A 48 -1.62 4.54 5.22
C SER A 48 -0.25 3.98 5.61
N THR A 49 0.66 3.78 4.65
CA THR A 49 1.89 2.99 4.86
C THR A 49 3.11 3.84 5.13
N SER A 50 3.28 4.96 4.44
CA SER A 50 4.54 5.73 4.47
C SER A 50 4.34 7.19 4.87
N THR A 51 5.41 7.77 5.44
CA THR A 51 5.57 9.22 5.56
C THR A 51 6.00 9.79 4.21
N CYS A 52 5.42 10.91 3.79
CA CYS A 52 5.80 11.58 2.56
C CYS A 52 7.17 12.25 2.68
N PRO A 53 8.16 11.96 1.82
CA PRO A 53 9.46 12.62 1.85
C PRO A 53 9.38 14.13 1.56
N ASP A 54 8.51 14.54 0.63
CA ASP A 54 8.49 15.94 0.16
C ASP A 54 7.81 16.92 1.12
N CYS A 55 6.74 16.49 1.81
CA CYS A 55 5.96 17.37 2.68
C CYS A 55 5.84 16.89 4.14
N ALA A 56 6.57 15.83 4.49
CA ALA A 56 6.58 15.21 5.81
C ALA A 56 5.19 14.76 6.33
N ALA A 57 4.20 14.60 5.44
CA ALA A 57 2.88 14.11 5.82
C ALA A 57 2.99 12.69 6.39
N ALA A 58 2.58 12.53 7.65
CA ALA A 58 2.59 11.26 8.35
C ALA A 58 1.63 10.23 7.71
N PRO A 59 1.78 8.92 8.00
CA PRO A 59 0.79 7.92 7.64
C PRO A 59 -0.63 8.35 8.04
N ASN A 60 -1.60 8.01 7.20
CA ASN A 60 -3.01 8.39 7.33
C ASN A 60 -3.31 9.90 7.20
N SER A 61 -2.32 10.73 6.88
CA SER A 61 -2.51 12.15 6.57
C SER A 61 -2.35 12.41 5.06
N PRO A 62 -3.20 13.24 4.44
CA PRO A 62 -3.04 13.59 3.03
C PRO A 62 -1.74 14.35 2.79
N CYS A 63 -1.18 14.24 1.59
CA CYS A 63 -0.08 15.10 1.18
C CYS A 63 -0.57 16.55 1.06
N MET A 64 0.33 17.49 1.34
CA MET A 64 0.11 18.91 1.11
C MET A 64 1.07 19.43 0.04
N THR A 65 0.70 20.53 -0.61
CA THR A 65 1.63 21.31 -1.44
C THR A 65 2.90 21.67 -0.64
N THR A 66 4.05 21.66 -1.32
CA THR A 66 5.36 21.97 -0.73
C THR A 66 5.64 23.47 -0.65
N ALA A 67 4.97 24.28 -1.48
CA ALA A 67 5.11 25.73 -1.48
C ALA A 67 4.55 26.34 -0.16
N PRO A 68 5.37 27.05 0.65
CA PRO A 68 4.95 27.55 1.96
C PRO A 68 3.74 28.50 1.91
N ALA A 69 3.63 29.28 0.84
CA ALA A 69 2.61 30.32 0.70
C ALA A 69 1.20 29.77 0.45
N LEU A 70 1.06 28.51 0.04
CA LEU A 70 -0.22 27.92 -0.39
C LEU A 70 -0.33 26.46 0.06
N ARG A 71 -0.08 26.19 1.35
CA ARG A 71 -0.26 24.86 1.96
C ARG A 71 -1.72 24.42 1.85
N THR A 72 -1.99 23.54 0.89
CA THR A 72 -3.30 22.94 0.63
C THR A 72 -3.15 21.44 0.47
N THR A 73 -4.21 20.69 0.78
CA THR A 73 -4.24 19.23 0.61
C THR A 73 -4.25 18.85 -0.86
N LEU A 74 -3.43 17.88 -1.23
CA LEU A 74 -3.39 17.33 -2.57
C LEU A 74 -4.42 16.19 -2.72
N PRO A 75 -5.08 16.07 -3.89
CA PRO A 75 -6.03 14.99 -4.17
C PRO A 75 -5.34 13.63 -4.35
N ILE A 76 -4.04 13.63 -4.65
CA ILE A 76 -3.20 12.45 -4.79
C ILE A 76 -1.90 12.64 -3.98
N PRO A 77 -1.28 11.57 -3.46
CA PRO A 77 0.01 11.66 -2.80
C PRO A 77 1.11 12.12 -3.77
N HIS A 78 2.20 12.65 -3.23
CA HIS A 78 3.40 12.90 -4.04
C HIS A 78 3.98 11.57 -4.58
N PRO A 79 4.56 11.55 -5.79
CA PRO A 79 5.22 10.35 -6.32
C PRO A 79 6.31 9.80 -5.39
N SER A 80 7.03 10.66 -4.68
CA SER A 80 8.04 10.25 -3.69
C SER A 80 7.45 9.40 -2.54
N ARG A 81 6.19 9.63 -2.18
CA ARG A 81 5.49 8.85 -1.15
C ARG A 81 5.11 7.47 -1.65
N GLU A 82 4.76 7.36 -2.94
CA GLU A 82 4.50 6.07 -3.58
C GLU A 82 5.74 5.20 -3.55
N THR A 83 6.91 5.75 -3.96
CA THR A 83 8.20 5.07 -3.85
C THR A 83 8.50 4.66 -2.40
N ALA A 84 8.33 5.58 -1.44
CA ALA A 84 8.56 5.28 -0.03
C ALA A 84 7.65 4.15 0.50
N ALA A 85 6.40 4.06 0.04
CA ALA A 85 5.48 2.98 0.42
C ALA A 85 5.93 1.64 -0.18
N ALA A 86 6.35 1.63 -1.45
CA ALA A 86 6.90 0.45 -2.11
C ALA A 86 8.17 -0.06 -1.42
N ASP A 87 9.11 0.84 -1.10
CA ASP A 87 10.36 0.50 -0.40
C ASP A 87 10.09 -0.04 1.01
N THR A 88 9.16 0.58 1.74
CA THR A 88 8.74 0.12 3.08
C THR A 88 8.19 -1.30 3.03
N TYR A 89 7.33 -1.59 2.05
CA TYR A 89 6.78 -2.92 1.87
C TYR A 89 7.84 -3.94 1.45
N ALA A 90 8.73 -3.58 0.52
CA ALA A 90 9.82 -4.45 0.08
C ALA A 90 10.74 -4.82 1.25
N ALA A 91 11.11 -3.84 2.10
CA ALA A 91 11.92 -4.07 3.30
C ALA A 91 11.22 -4.99 4.31
N GLN A 92 9.94 -4.76 4.58
CA GLN A 92 9.13 -5.62 5.47
C GLN A 92 9.05 -7.06 4.93
N HIS A 93 8.83 -7.22 3.63
CA HIS A 93 8.75 -8.53 3.00
C HIS A 93 10.09 -9.27 3.00
N ALA A 94 11.20 -8.58 2.74
CA ALA A 94 12.54 -9.16 2.83
C ALA A 94 12.84 -9.62 4.26
N HIS A 95 12.52 -8.81 5.27
CA HIS A 95 12.68 -9.16 6.67
C HIS A 95 11.86 -10.41 7.05
N ASN A 96 10.58 -10.44 6.66
CA ASN A 96 9.70 -11.59 6.92
C ASN A 96 10.20 -12.88 6.26
N GLN A 97 10.79 -12.79 5.06
CA GLN A 97 11.40 -13.95 4.38
C GLN A 97 12.64 -14.45 5.12
N GLN A 98 13.49 -13.54 5.62
CA GLN A 98 14.67 -13.91 6.41
C GLN A 98 14.29 -14.64 7.70
N LEU A 99 13.25 -14.17 8.41
CA LEU A 99 12.75 -14.84 9.61
C LEU A 99 12.24 -16.26 9.31
N GLN A 100 11.55 -16.46 8.18
CA GLN A 100 11.05 -17.79 7.79
C GLN A 100 12.18 -18.78 7.49
N ILE A 101 13.29 -18.31 6.90
CA ILE A 101 14.47 -19.13 6.65
C ILE A 101 15.13 -19.51 8.00
N ALA A 102 15.28 -18.55 8.91
CA ALA A 102 15.92 -18.78 10.21
C ALA A 102 15.15 -19.74 11.15
N ILE A 103 13.84 -19.91 10.95
CA ILE A 103 12.99 -20.82 11.76
C ILE A 103 12.99 -22.26 11.20
N THR A 104 13.61 -22.52 10.05
CA THR A 104 13.78 -23.88 9.54
C THR A 104 15.12 -24.43 10.07
N PRO A 105 15.15 -25.28 11.10
CA PRO A 105 16.41 -25.84 11.56
C PRO A 105 16.97 -26.77 10.48
N ASP A 106 18.24 -26.57 10.12
CA ASP A 106 19.09 -27.59 9.53
C ASP A 106 19.07 -28.83 10.45
N GLY A 107 18.33 -29.88 10.06
CA GLY A 107 18.26 -31.06 10.91
C GLY A 107 17.23 -32.13 10.56
N ALA A 108 16.86 -32.29 9.28
CA ALA A 108 16.10 -33.46 8.84
C ALA A 108 16.77 -34.08 7.61
N ARG A 109 17.94 -34.68 7.82
CA ARG A 109 18.46 -35.81 7.03
C ARG A 109 19.50 -36.57 7.85
#